data_AF-A0A1K1Q923-F1
#
_entry.id   AF-A0A1K1Q923-F1
#
_cell.length_a   1.000
_cell.length_b   1.000
_cell.length_c   1.000
_cell.angle_alpha   90.00
_cell.angle_beta   90.00
_cell.angle_gamma   90.00
#
_symmetry.space_group_name_H-M   'P 1'
#
loop_
_entity.id
_entity.type
_entity.pdbx_description
1 polymer ?
#
loop_
_entity_poly.entity_id
_entity_poly.type
_entity_poly.pdbx_seq_one_letter_code
_entity_poly.pdbx_strand_id
1 'polypeptide(L)'
;MHQETHINSSNFVRDIIIGMSDGLTVPFALTAGLSGVLDTNHLIIVSGLSEIAAGCISMGLGGFLAGQTEIEHYDSELKREYEEVEKVPEIERREVEAIFIDMGVDKELSKQVTLQISQDKDKWVDFMMRFELGLDKPDKDRAIKSAVTIAFSYLAGGFIPLFPYLVTTNNQQGFYFSCIITVIALLVFGYFKSKVTGQPLMKGTLKVALTGIIAAVAAFALAKLVS
;
A
#
# COMPACT_ATOMS: atom_id res chain seq x y z
N MET A 1 10.33 -30.30 11.26
CA MET A 1 10.13 -29.57 9.99
C MET A 1 9.82 -28.14 10.37
N HIS A 2 10.75 -27.21 10.16
CA HIS A 2 10.52 -25.79 10.47
C HIS A 2 9.55 -25.26 9.40
N GLN A 3 8.35 -24.88 9.82
CA GLN A 3 7.32 -24.39 8.93
C GLN A 3 7.40 -22.86 8.96
N GLU A 4 8.25 -22.31 8.09
CA GLU A 4 8.35 -20.85 7.95
C GLU A 4 7.09 -20.36 7.24
N THR A 5 6.23 -19.67 7.97
CA THR A 5 5.13 -18.90 7.39
C THR A 5 5.70 -17.63 6.78
N HIS A 6 6.33 -17.74 5.61
CA HIS A 6 6.61 -16.56 4.80
C HIS A 6 5.29 -16.03 4.27
N ILE A 7 4.92 -14.86 4.77
CA ILE A 7 3.74 -14.15 4.30
C ILE A 7 4.06 -13.65 2.88
N ASN A 8 3.71 -14.44 1.86
CA ASN A 8 3.61 -14.00 0.47
C ASN A 8 2.55 -12.88 0.26
N SER A 9 1.98 -12.35 1.34
CA SER A 9 0.93 -11.32 1.35
C SER A 9 1.43 -9.90 1.67
N SER A 10 2.75 -9.63 1.62
CA SER A 10 3.28 -8.28 1.87
C SER A 10 2.58 -7.20 1.02
N ASN A 11 2.43 -7.46 -0.28
CA ASN A 11 1.74 -6.54 -1.19
C ASN A 11 0.23 -6.43 -0.90
N PHE A 12 -0.46 -7.55 -0.69
CA PHE A 12 -1.89 -7.55 -0.36
C PHE A 12 -2.19 -6.82 0.96
N VAL A 13 -1.41 -7.09 2.00
CA VAL A 13 -1.50 -6.43 3.30
C VAL A 13 -1.20 -4.94 3.17
N ARG A 14 -0.16 -4.57 2.42
CA ARG A 14 0.20 -3.18 2.14
C ARG A 14 -0.96 -2.46 1.46
N ASP A 15 -1.57 -3.07 0.44
CA ASP A 15 -2.71 -2.51 -0.29
C ASP A 15 -3.93 -2.30 0.62
N ILE A 16 -4.25 -3.26 1.49
CA ILE A 16 -5.31 -3.10 2.51
C ILE A 16 -4.99 -1.93 3.44
N ILE A 17 -3.76 -1.87 3.95
CA ILE A 17 -3.35 -0.80 4.86
C ILE A 17 -3.48 0.56 4.21
N ILE A 18 -3.08 0.70 2.93
CA ILE A 18 -3.20 1.95 2.18
C ILE A 18 -4.68 2.33 2.02
N GLY A 19 -5.49 1.44 1.46
CA GLY A 19 -6.92 1.72 1.21
C GLY A 19 -7.69 2.01 2.50
N MET A 20 -7.50 1.21 3.54
CA MET A 20 -8.20 1.38 4.82
C MET A 20 -7.74 2.64 5.57
N SER A 21 -6.45 3.00 5.51
CA SER A 21 -5.94 4.22 6.18
C SER A 21 -6.61 5.46 5.63
N ASP A 22 -6.65 5.59 4.29
CA ASP A 22 -7.26 6.74 3.63
C ASP A 22 -8.79 6.69 3.72
N GLY A 23 -9.38 5.51 3.54
CA GLY A 23 -10.82 5.30 3.65
C GLY A 23 -11.37 5.62 5.04
N LEU A 24 -10.62 5.38 6.12
CA LEU A 24 -11.06 5.82 7.46
C LEU A 24 -10.87 7.33 7.68
N THR A 25 -9.89 7.94 7.03
CA THR A 25 -9.43 9.30 7.36
C THR A 25 -10.14 10.37 6.54
N VAL A 26 -10.16 10.24 5.22
CA VAL A 26 -10.68 11.29 4.31
C VAL A 26 -12.21 11.43 4.41
N PRO A 27 -13.00 10.34 4.34
CA PRO A 27 -14.45 10.40 4.49
C PRO A 27 -14.87 10.87 5.89
N PHE A 28 -14.10 10.52 6.92
CA PHE A 28 -14.31 11.02 8.28
C PHE A 28 -14.06 12.53 8.37
N ALA A 29 -12.95 13.01 7.82
CA ALA A 29 -12.63 14.42 7.85
C ALA A 29 -13.68 15.25 7.08
N LEU A 30 -14.12 14.75 5.92
CA LEU A 30 -15.18 15.38 5.14
C LEU A 30 -16.49 15.45 5.93
N THR A 31 -16.97 14.31 6.43
CA THR A 31 -18.26 14.26 7.16
C THR A 31 -18.22 15.08 8.44
N ALA A 32 -17.09 15.07 9.17
CA ALA A 32 -16.88 15.93 10.33
C ALA A 32 -16.93 17.42 9.95
N GLY A 33 -16.25 17.81 8.87
CA GLY A 33 -16.24 19.20 8.41
C GLY A 33 -17.61 19.70 7.97
N LEU A 34 -18.34 18.90 7.20
CA LEU A 34 -19.70 19.22 6.76
C LEU A 34 -20.68 19.30 7.93
N SER A 35 -20.52 18.46 8.96
CA SER A 35 -21.37 18.49 10.15
C SER A 35 -21.22 19.77 10.97
N GLY A 36 -20.10 20.48 10.83
CA GLY A 36 -19.87 21.77 11.48
C GLY A 36 -20.63 22.94 10.85
N VAL A 37 -21.17 22.76 9.64
CA VAL A 37 -21.77 23.82 8.82
C VAL A 37 -23.20 23.49 8.36
N LEU A 38 -23.51 22.21 8.12
CA LEU A 38 -24.80 21.78 7.60
C LEU A 38 -25.72 21.31 8.73
N ASP A 39 -27.02 21.62 8.62
CA ASP A 39 -28.03 21.16 9.59
C ASP A 39 -28.71 19.84 9.18
N THR A 40 -28.47 19.35 7.95
CA THR A 40 -29.18 18.19 7.39
C THR A 40 -28.25 17.04 7.04
N ASN A 41 -28.61 15.83 7.50
CA ASN A 41 -27.86 14.60 7.21
C ASN A 41 -27.84 14.28 5.71
N HIS A 42 -28.89 14.63 4.98
CA HIS A 42 -29.00 14.30 3.55
C HIS A 42 -27.79 14.79 2.74
N LEU A 43 -27.39 16.06 2.94
CA LEU A 43 -26.24 16.62 2.22
C LEU A 43 -24.93 15.94 2.63
N ILE A 44 -24.75 15.67 3.93
CA ILE A 44 -23.58 14.94 4.45
C ILE A 44 -23.48 13.55 3.83
N ILE A 45 -24.61 12.83 3.74
CA ILE A 45 -24.69 11.49 3.14
C ILE A 45 -24.34 11.52 1.66
N VAL A 46 -24.94 12.43 0.89
CA VAL A 46 -24.70 12.53 -0.56
C VAL A 46 -23.24 12.89 -0.83
N SER A 47 -22.67 13.84 -0.08
CA SER A 47 -21.27 14.22 -0.20
C SER A 47 -20.33 13.09 0.20
N GLY A 48 -20.61 12.41 1.32
CA GLY A 48 -19.82 11.27 1.78
C GLY A 48 -19.84 10.09 0.81
N LEU A 49 -21.01 9.71 0.28
CA LEU A 49 -21.10 8.63 -0.72
C LEU A 49 -20.38 8.99 -2.02
N SER A 50 -20.48 10.26 -2.44
CA SER A 50 -19.82 10.75 -3.64
C SER A 50 -18.30 10.77 -3.48
N GLU A 51 -17.79 11.18 -2.32
CA GLU A 51 -16.37 11.14 -1.99
C GLU A 51 -15.86 9.70 -1.88
N ILE A 52 -16.59 8.79 -1.23
CA ILE A 52 -16.21 7.38 -1.15
C ILE A 52 -16.13 6.77 -2.56
N ALA A 53 -17.11 7.01 -3.42
CA ALA A 53 -17.12 6.50 -4.79
C ALA A 53 -15.94 7.05 -5.61
N ALA A 54 -15.70 8.37 -5.55
CA ALA A 54 -14.58 9.01 -6.23
C ALA A 54 -13.23 8.50 -5.71
N GLY A 55 -13.09 8.36 -4.39
CA GLY A 55 -11.89 7.85 -3.74
C GLY A 55 -11.61 6.39 -4.06
N CYS A 56 -12.63 5.53 -4.09
CA CYS A 56 -12.49 4.12 -4.52
C CYS A 56 -11.91 4.03 -5.94
N ILE A 57 -12.45 4.81 -6.87
CA ILE A 57 -11.99 4.82 -8.26
C ILE A 57 -10.58 5.39 -8.35
N SER A 58 -10.33 6.53 -7.71
CA SER A 58 -9.03 7.21 -7.75
C SER A 58 -7.92 6.34 -7.17
N MET A 59 -8.12 5.80 -5.97
CA MET A 59 -7.13 4.96 -5.31
C MET A 59 -7.00 3.58 -5.97
N GLY A 60 -8.10 3.00 -6.46
CA GLY A 60 -8.06 1.75 -7.23
C GLY A 60 -7.25 1.90 -8.51
N LEU A 61 -7.47 2.97 -9.27
CA LEU A 61 -6.66 3.28 -10.46
C LEU A 61 -5.20 3.57 -10.09
N GLY A 62 -4.95 4.28 -8.99
CA GLY A 62 -3.59 4.49 -8.48
C GLY A 62 -2.88 3.16 -8.15
N GLY A 63 -3.60 2.22 -7.53
CA GLY A 63 -3.12 0.86 -7.28
C GLY A 63 -2.84 0.06 -8.56
N PHE A 64 -3.74 0.17 -9.54
CA PHE A 64 -3.58 -0.44 -10.86
C PHE A 64 -2.31 0.06 -11.56
N LEU A 65 -2.18 1.38 -11.68
CA LEU A 65 -1.06 2.01 -12.36
C LEU A 65 0.26 1.69 -11.67
N ALA A 66 0.31 1.75 -10.33
CA ALA A 66 1.50 1.37 -9.59
C ALA A 66 1.91 -0.09 -9.84
N GLY A 67 0.96 -1.03 -9.79
CA GLY A 67 1.24 -2.43 -10.08
C GLY A 67 1.60 -2.69 -11.54
N GLN A 68 1.02 -1.93 -12.48
CA GLN A 68 1.37 -2.00 -13.90
C GLN A 68 2.79 -1.49 -14.14
N THR A 69 3.18 -0.39 -13.52
CA THR A 69 4.55 0.14 -13.58
C THR A 69 5.56 -0.84 -12.97
N GLU A 70 5.22 -1.54 -11.88
CA GLU A 70 6.08 -2.60 -11.32
C GLU A 70 6.34 -3.72 -12.35
N ILE A 71 5.30 -4.16 -13.08
CA ILE A 71 5.41 -5.19 -14.13
C ILE A 71 6.25 -4.67 -15.32
N GLU A 72 5.93 -3.48 -15.83
CA GLU A 72 6.61 -2.90 -16.98
C GLU A 72 8.10 -2.64 -16.71
N HIS A 73 8.42 -2.17 -15.50
CA HIS A 73 9.80 -1.98 -15.07
C HIS A 73 10.56 -3.31 -15.02
N TYR A 74 9.96 -4.35 -14.42
CA TYR A 74 10.57 -5.68 -14.38
C TYR A 74 10.80 -6.24 -15.79
N ASP A 75 9.81 -6.18 -16.67
CA ASP A 75 9.91 -6.74 -18.02
C ASP A 75 10.93 -5.98 -18.88
N SER A 76 11.06 -4.67 -18.69
CA SER A 76 12.07 -3.84 -19.34
C SER A 76 13.49 -4.24 -18.92
N GLU A 77 13.74 -4.34 -17.62
CA GLU A 77 15.05 -4.74 -17.09
C GLU A 77 15.36 -6.21 -17.44
N LEU A 78 14.38 -7.11 -17.37
CA LEU A 78 14.56 -8.51 -17.77
C LEU A 78 15.03 -8.61 -19.23
N LYS A 79 14.40 -7.86 -20.12
CA LYS A 79 14.79 -7.83 -21.53
C LYS A 79 16.22 -7.31 -21.70
N ARG A 80 16.57 -6.25 -20.97
CA ARG A 80 17.89 -5.64 -21.02
C ARG A 80 18.98 -6.60 -20.55
N GLU A 81 18.75 -7.27 -19.43
CA GLU A 81 19.65 -8.27 -18.87
C GLU A 81 19.91 -9.43 -19.85
N TYR A 82 18.86 -9.92 -20.52
CA TYR A 82 19.01 -10.93 -21.58
C TYR A 82 19.86 -10.46 -22.76
N GLU A 83 19.82 -9.16 -23.09
CA GLU A 83 20.64 -8.57 -24.16
C GLU A 83 22.09 -8.37 -23.72
N GLU A 84 22.33 -7.98 -22.47
CA GLU A 84 23.66 -7.77 -21.89
C GLU A 84 24.42 -9.10 -21.76
N VAL A 85 23.76 -10.15 -21.27
CA VAL A 85 24.29 -11.54 -21.24
C VAL A 85 24.66 -12.07 -22.63
N GLU A 86 23.99 -11.63 -23.70
CA GLU A 86 24.34 -12.02 -25.08
C GLU A 86 25.46 -11.18 -25.69
N LYS A 87 25.41 -9.86 -25.50
CA LYS A 87 26.31 -8.91 -26.18
C LYS A 87 27.66 -8.80 -25.47
N VAL A 88 27.68 -8.86 -24.15
CA VAL A 88 28.86 -8.61 -23.32
C VAL A 88 29.02 -9.64 -22.18
N PRO A 89 28.97 -10.96 -22.45
CA PRO A 89 28.97 -12.00 -21.40
C PRO A 89 30.17 -11.95 -20.45
N GLU A 90 31.32 -11.49 -20.92
CA GLU A 90 32.53 -11.37 -20.09
C GLU A 90 32.47 -10.20 -19.09
N ILE A 91 31.61 -9.20 -19.33
CA ILE A 91 31.35 -8.10 -18.38
C ILE A 91 30.36 -8.60 -17.33
N GLU A 92 29.23 -9.15 -17.76
CA GLU A 92 28.20 -9.72 -16.88
C GLU A 92 28.76 -10.79 -15.92
N ARG A 93 29.71 -11.63 -16.38
CA ARG A 93 30.37 -12.61 -15.50
C ARG A 93 31.16 -11.93 -14.39
N ARG A 94 31.81 -10.80 -14.66
CA ARG A 94 32.56 -10.06 -13.65
C ARG A 94 31.63 -9.44 -12.62
N GLU A 95 30.42 -9.04 -13.02
CA GLU A 95 29.40 -8.53 -12.09
C GLU A 95 28.90 -9.65 -11.17
N VAL A 96 28.61 -10.84 -11.70
CA VAL A 96 28.32 -12.04 -10.88
C VAL A 96 29.47 -12.37 -9.92
N GLU A 97 30.72 -12.36 -10.41
CA GLU A 97 31.90 -12.58 -9.55
C GLU A 97 31.98 -11.53 -8.44
N ALA A 98 31.73 -10.26 -8.75
CA ALA A 98 31.76 -9.17 -7.78
C ALA A 98 30.67 -9.33 -6.72
N ILE A 99 29.46 -9.76 -7.10
CA ILE A 99 28.37 -10.06 -6.17
C ILE A 99 28.78 -11.16 -5.19
N PHE A 100 29.38 -12.25 -5.67
CA PHE A 100 29.84 -13.32 -4.77
C PHE A 100 30.98 -12.88 -3.85
N ILE A 101 31.91 -12.07 -4.35
CA ILE A 101 32.99 -11.51 -3.53
C ILE A 101 32.42 -10.62 -2.42
N ASP A 102 31.41 -9.79 -2.72
CA ASP A 102 30.73 -8.95 -1.73
C ASP A 102 29.99 -9.77 -0.67
N MET A 103 29.43 -10.93 -1.07
CA MET A 103 28.87 -11.93 -0.16
C MET A 103 29.92 -12.68 0.69
N GLY A 104 31.21 -12.42 0.47
CA GLY A 104 32.33 -13.01 1.22
C GLY A 104 32.87 -14.31 0.64
N VAL A 105 32.56 -14.65 -0.61
CA VAL A 105 33.11 -15.82 -1.30
C VAL A 105 34.55 -15.51 -1.77
N ASP A 106 35.47 -16.47 -1.63
CA ASP A 106 36.83 -16.33 -2.14
C ASP A 106 36.85 -16.07 -3.66
N LYS A 107 37.83 -15.30 -4.13
CA LYS A 107 37.91 -14.89 -5.54
C LYS A 107 37.98 -16.06 -6.52
N GLU A 108 38.76 -17.10 -6.21
CA GLU A 108 38.90 -18.25 -7.11
C GLU A 108 37.61 -19.08 -7.14
N LEU A 109 36.96 -19.23 -5.98
CA LEU A 109 35.67 -19.92 -5.89
C LEU A 109 34.56 -19.13 -6.58
N SER A 110 34.53 -17.80 -6.44
CA SER A 110 33.56 -16.92 -7.09
C SER A 110 33.60 -17.11 -8.61
N LYS A 111 34.80 -17.12 -9.20
CA LYS A 111 34.99 -17.38 -10.63
C LYS A 111 34.45 -18.75 -11.05
N GLN A 112 34.71 -19.80 -10.26
CA GLN A 112 34.18 -21.14 -10.55
C GLN A 112 32.65 -21.18 -10.47
N VAL A 113 32.05 -20.57 -9.47
CA VAL A 113 30.58 -20.53 -9.30
C VAL A 113 29.93 -19.73 -10.43
N THR A 114 30.47 -18.57 -10.78
CA THR A 114 30.02 -17.76 -11.93
C THR A 114 30.03 -18.58 -13.22
N LEU A 115 31.11 -19.33 -13.48
CA LEU A 115 31.20 -20.19 -14.66
C LEU A 115 30.16 -21.31 -14.68
N GLN A 116 29.70 -21.81 -13.52
CA GLN A 116 28.65 -22.81 -13.44
C GLN A 116 27.25 -22.19 -13.62
N ILE A 117 26.98 -21.06 -12.97
CA ILE A 117 25.67 -20.36 -13.09
C ILE A 117 25.45 -19.86 -14.51
N SER A 118 26.49 -19.29 -15.15
CA SER A 118 26.42 -18.76 -16.51
C SER A 118 26.24 -19.80 -17.62
N GLN A 119 26.20 -21.10 -17.30
CA GLN A 119 25.87 -22.16 -18.29
C GLN A 119 24.39 -22.16 -18.66
N ASP A 120 23.52 -21.75 -17.73
CA ASP A 120 22.08 -21.69 -17.92
C ASP A 120 21.67 -20.22 -17.96
N LYS A 121 21.38 -19.73 -19.17
CA LYS A 121 21.09 -18.32 -19.42
C LYS A 121 19.94 -17.81 -18.54
N ASP A 122 18.90 -18.62 -18.36
CA ASP A 122 17.72 -18.21 -17.60
C ASP A 122 18.02 -18.10 -16.10
N LYS A 123 18.84 -18.99 -15.56
CA LYS A 123 19.29 -18.90 -14.16
C LYS A 123 20.29 -17.79 -13.92
N TRP A 124 21.15 -17.52 -14.90
CA TRP A 124 22.08 -16.40 -14.82
C TRP A 124 21.33 -15.07 -14.78
N VAL A 125 20.38 -14.87 -15.70
CA VAL A 125 19.53 -13.68 -15.71
C VAL A 125 18.68 -13.58 -14.44
N ASP A 126 18.05 -14.68 -13.96
CA ASP A 126 17.29 -14.65 -12.70
C ASP A 126 18.18 -14.30 -11.49
N PHE A 127 19.45 -14.72 -11.50
CA PHE A 127 20.43 -14.34 -10.48
C PHE A 127 20.73 -12.83 -10.54
N MET A 128 21.05 -12.30 -11.71
CA MET A 128 21.36 -10.87 -11.90
C MET A 128 20.17 -9.99 -11.53
N MET A 129 18.97 -10.33 -12.03
CA MET A 129 17.73 -9.63 -11.68
C MET A 129 17.52 -9.51 -10.17
N ARG A 130 17.82 -10.56 -9.40
CA ARG A 130 17.60 -10.57 -7.94
C ARG A 130 18.74 -9.93 -7.15
N PHE A 131 19.98 -10.23 -7.49
CA PHE A 131 21.14 -9.88 -6.66
C PHE A 131 21.84 -8.60 -7.10
N GLU A 132 21.77 -8.26 -8.39
CA GLU A 132 22.28 -6.99 -8.87
C GLU A 132 21.20 -5.91 -8.82
N LEU A 133 20.05 -6.17 -9.45
CA LEU A 133 18.99 -5.17 -9.61
C LEU A 133 18.01 -5.13 -8.43
N GLY A 134 17.99 -6.17 -7.58
CA GLY A 134 17.06 -6.27 -6.46
C GLY A 134 15.60 -6.45 -6.89
N LEU A 135 15.37 -6.99 -8.08
CA LEU A 135 14.07 -7.15 -8.70
C LEU A 135 13.58 -8.60 -8.63
N ASP A 136 12.56 -8.82 -7.80
CA ASP A 136 11.79 -10.05 -7.81
C ASP A 136 10.72 -10.03 -8.90
N LYS A 137 10.44 -11.19 -9.49
CA LYS A 137 9.40 -11.35 -10.50
C LYS A 137 8.02 -10.99 -9.94
N PRO A 138 7.33 -9.97 -10.48
CA PRO A 138 6.01 -9.60 -10.00
C PRO A 138 4.96 -10.65 -10.40
N ASP A 139 3.90 -10.72 -9.59
CA ASP A 139 2.68 -11.47 -9.96
C ASP A 139 2.06 -10.82 -11.22
N LYS A 140 1.69 -11.63 -12.22
CA LYS A 140 1.06 -11.15 -13.46
C LYS A 140 -0.21 -10.34 -13.19
N ASP A 141 -0.94 -10.71 -12.14
CA ASP A 141 -2.18 -10.04 -11.76
C ASP A 141 -1.95 -8.91 -10.74
N ARG A 142 -0.70 -8.52 -10.46
CA ARG A 142 -0.35 -7.52 -9.43
C ARG A 142 -1.17 -6.24 -9.58
N ALA A 143 -1.28 -5.71 -10.80
CA ALA A 143 -2.01 -4.47 -11.09
C ALA A 143 -3.49 -4.58 -10.70
N ILE A 144 -4.18 -5.62 -11.19
CA ILE A 144 -5.62 -5.80 -10.92
C ILE A 144 -5.86 -6.13 -9.44
N LYS A 145 -5.04 -7.01 -8.85
CA LYS A 145 -5.14 -7.36 -7.42
C LYS A 145 -4.96 -6.13 -6.53
N SER A 146 -3.98 -5.28 -6.84
CA SER A 146 -3.74 -4.01 -6.15
C SER A 146 -4.96 -3.09 -6.24
N ALA A 147 -5.45 -2.85 -7.45
CA ALA A 147 -6.59 -1.97 -7.71
C ALA A 147 -7.84 -2.37 -6.91
N VAL A 148 -8.20 -3.64 -6.99
CA VAL A 148 -9.38 -4.20 -6.31
C VAL A 148 -9.19 -4.14 -4.79
N THR A 149 -8.04 -4.57 -4.29
CA THR A 149 -7.79 -4.64 -2.84
C THR A 149 -7.81 -3.25 -2.20
N ILE A 150 -7.17 -2.26 -2.83
CA ILE A 150 -7.18 -0.87 -2.35
C ILE A 150 -8.58 -0.29 -2.40
N ALA A 151 -9.28 -0.42 -3.54
CA ALA A 151 -10.62 0.15 -3.71
C ALA A 151 -11.63 -0.40 -2.68
N PHE A 152 -11.67 -1.72 -2.48
CA PHE A 152 -12.57 -2.32 -1.49
C PHE A 152 -12.18 -1.98 -0.06
N SER A 153 -10.89 -1.89 0.25
CA SER A 153 -10.44 -1.48 1.59
C SER A 153 -10.80 -0.03 1.88
N TYR A 154 -10.70 0.85 0.87
CA TYR A 154 -11.12 2.24 0.97
C TYR A 154 -12.64 2.37 1.14
N LEU A 155 -13.42 1.62 0.34
CA LEU A 155 -14.88 1.55 0.47
C LEU A 155 -15.30 1.15 1.89
N ALA A 156 -14.71 0.06 2.40
CA ALA A 156 -15.01 -0.44 3.73
C ALA A 156 -14.61 0.58 4.83
N GLY A 157 -13.45 1.20 4.70
CA GLY A 157 -12.98 2.25 5.60
C GLY A 157 -13.91 3.46 5.60
N GLY A 158 -14.31 3.94 4.42
CA GLY A 158 -15.12 5.15 4.27
C GLY A 158 -16.57 5.00 4.71
N PHE A 159 -17.09 3.78 4.65
CA PHE A 159 -18.45 3.53 5.12
C PHE A 159 -18.58 3.64 6.65
N ILE A 160 -17.51 3.37 7.41
CA ILE A 160 -17.50 3.41 8.88
C ILE A 160 -17.87 4.82 9.43
N PRO A 161 -17.18 5.92 9.05
CA PRO A 161 -17.54 7.26 9.51
C PRO A 161 -18.89 7.74 8.98
N LEU A 162 -19.32 7.24 7.81
CA LEU A 162 -20.57 7.65 7.18
C LEU A 162 -21.80 6.96 7.79
N PHE A 163 -21.65 5.72 8.24
CA PHE A 163 -22.75 4.88 8.70
C PHE A 163 -23.66 5.53 9.76
N PRO A 164 -23.14 6.27 10.77
CA PRO A 164 -23.98 6.90 11.77
C PRO A 164 -24.93 7.96 11.23
N TYR A 165 -24.59 8.65 10.14
CA TYR A 165 -25.48 9.62 9.50
C TYR A 165 -26.66 8.95 8.77
N LEU A 166 -26.49 7.70 8.32
CA LEU A 166 -27.56 6.94 7.64
C LEU A 166 -28.66 6.49 8.62
N VAL A 167 -28.29 6.23 9.88
CA VAL A 167 -29.22 5.69 10.88
C VAL A 167 -29.78 6.76 11.83
N THR A 168 -29.14 7.93 11.92
CA THR A 168 -29.59 9.03 12.78
C THR A 168 -30.43 10.02 11.99
N THR A 169 -31.42 10.62 12.64
CA THR A 169 -32.25 11.69 12.08
C THR A 169 -31.73 13.08 12.42
N ASN A 170 -30.94 13.22 13.49
CA ASN A 170 -30.35 14.47 13.94
C ASN A 170 -28.86 14.51 13.62
N ASN A 171 -28.41 15.59 12.96
CA ASN A 171 -27.01 15.80 12.58
C ASN A 171 -26.06 15.75 13.78
N GLN A 172 -26.39 16.40 14.89
CA GLN A 172 -25.51 16.38 16.07
C GLN A 172 -25.31 14.95 16.59
N GLN A 173 -26.36 14.14 16.62
CA GLN A 173 -26.25 12.74 17.04
C GLN A 173 -25.41 11.93 16.04
N GLY A 174 -25.63 12.11 14.74
CA GLY A 174 -24.83 11.47 13.68
C GLY A 174 -23.35 11.80 13.80
N PHE A 175 -23.02 13.07 14.02
CA PHE A 175 -21.67 13.55 14.22
C PHE A 175 -20.99 12.93 15.46
N TYR A 176 -21.64 12.94 16.62
CA TYR A 176 -21.07 12.36 17.83
C TYR A 176 -20.82 10.85 17.69
N PHE A 177 -21.77 10.10 17.13
CA PHE A 177 -21.58 8.67 16.89
C PHE A 177 -20.49 8.39 15.85
N SER A 178 -20.43 9.19 14.77
CA SER A 178 -19.37 9.10 13.76
C SER A 178 -17.99 9.31 14.37
N CYS A 179 -17.82 10.32 15.23
CA CYS A 179 -16.55 10.56 15.91
C CYS A 179 -16.13 9.38 16.79
N ILE A 180 -17.04 8.87 17.63
CA ILE A 180 -16.74 7.76 18.55
C ILE A 180 -16.38 6.50 17.77
N ILE A 181 -17.22 6.11 16.80
CA ILE A 181 -17.03 4.89 16.02
C ILE A 181 -15.74 4.97 15.20
N THR A 182 -15.46 6.12 14.59
CA THR A 182 -14.27 6.27 13.75
C THR A 182 -12.98 6.30 14.57
N VAL A 183 -12.97 6.97 15.73
CA VAL A 183 -11.80 6.95 16.62
C VAL A 183 -11.52 5.52 17.09
N ILE A 184 -12.55 4.75 17.46
CA ILE A 184 -12.39 3.33 17.79
C ILE A 184 -11.85 2.55 16.59
N ALA A 185 -12.40 2.75 15.40
CA ALA A 185 -11.95 2.09 14.18
C ALA A 185 -10.49 2.40 13.85
N LEU A 186 -10.06 3.67 13.97
CA LEU A 186 -8.68 4.10 13.79
C LEU A 186 -7.72 3.46 14.80
N LEU A 187 -8.13 3.33 16.07
CA LEU A 187 -7.33 2.66 17.09
C LEU A 187 -7.22 1.16 16.80
N VAL A 188 -8.33 0.50 16.45
CA VAL A 188 -8.34 -0.93 16.11
C VAL A 188 -7.48 -1.19 14.87
N PHE A 189 -7.69 -0.42 13.81
CA PHE A 189 -6.91 -0.52 12.58
C PHE A 189 -5.43 -0.20 12.81
N GLY A 190 -5.13 0.85 13.58
CA GLY A 190 -3.77 1.21 13.95
C GLY A 190 -3.04 0.11 14.73
N TYR A 191 -3.73 -0.60 15.62
CA TYR A 191 -3.20 -1.76 16.33
C TYR A 191 -2.85 -2.89 15.37
N PHE A 192 -3.78 -3.27 14.47
CA PHE A 192 -3.54 -4.32 13.49
C PHE A 192 -2.41 -3.96 12.52
N LYS A 193 -2.43 -2.74 11.97
CA LYS A 193 -1.35 -2.21 11.12
C LYS A 193 0.00 -2.30 11.82
N SER A 194 0.09 -1.86 13.07
CA SER A 194 1.35 -1.88 13.83
C SER A 194 1.86 -3.30 14.08
N LYS A 195 0.95 -4.23 14.41
CA LYS A 195 1.27 -5.65 14.62
C LYS A 195 1.81 -6.29 13.34
N VAL A 196 1.19 -6.03 12.20
CA VAL A 196 1.56 -6.65 10.93
C VAL A 196 2.85 -6.04 10.36
N THR A 197 3.08 -4.74 10.57
CA THR A 197 4.28 -4.04 10.10
C THR A 197 5.47 -4.13 11.06
N GLY A 198 5.32 -4.83 12.19
CA GLY A 198 6.39 -4.97 13.20
C GLY A 198 6.74 -3.67 13.94
N GLN A 199 5.91 -2.64 13.87
CA GLN A 199 6.14 -1.35 14.55
C GLN A 199 5.72 -1.42 16.03
N PRO A 200 6.28 -0.56 16.91
CA PRO A 200 5.85 -0.47 18.30
C PRO A 200 4.34 -0.20 18.40
N LEU A 201 3.59 -1.18 18.91
CA LEU A 201 2.12 -1.22 18.88
C LEU A 201 1.46 0.08 19.33
N MET A 202 1.86 0.59 20.50
CA MET A 202 1.23 1.78 21.09
C MET A 202 1.53 3.04 20.27
N LYS A 203 2.78 3.21 19.80
CA LYS A 203 3.16 4.38 18.98
C LYS A 203 2.49 4.37 17.61
N GLY A 204 2.45 3.21 16.94
CA GLY A 204 1.84 3.10 15.62
C GLY A 204 0.31 3.27 15.68
N THR A 205 -0.33 2.71 16.70
CA THR A 205 -1.77 2.89 16.94
C THR A 205 -2.14 4.36 17.18
N LEU A 206 -1.43 5.02 18.10
CA LEU A 206 -1.66 6.44 18.39
C LEU A 206 -1.39 7.31 17.17
N LYS A 207 -0.36 7.01 16.38
CA LYS A 207 -0.04 7.77 15.16
C LYS A 207 -1.21 7.77 14.17
N VAL A 208 -1.83 6.61 13.92
CA VAL A 208 -2.97 6.48 12.99
C VAL A 208 -4.19 7.23 13.51
N ALA A 209 -4.52 7.09 14.79
CA ALA A 209 -5.63 7.82 15.39
C ALA A 209 -5.41 9.34 15.35
N LEU A 210 -4.20 9.80 15.67
CA LEU A 210 -3.85 11.22 15.64
C LEU A 210 -3.93 11.79 14.22
N THR A 211 -3.45 11.09 13.20
CA THR A 211 -3.58 11.57 11.80
C THR A 211 -5.03 11.74 11.39
N GLY A 212 -5.91 10.80 11.78
CA GLY A 212 -7.34 10.90 11.51
C GLY A 212 -8.00 12.09 12.22
N ILE A 213 -7.68 12.27 13.51
CA ILE A 213 -8.19 13.40 14.31
C ILE A 213 -7.69 14.74 13.74
N ILE A 214 -6.40 14.85 13.39
CA ILE A 214 -5.83 16.08 12.81
C ILE A 214 -6.51 16.42 11.48
N ALA A 215 -6.73 15.43 10.61
CA ALA A 215 -7.42 15.64 9.34
C ALA A 215 -8.87 16.15 9.57
N ALA A 216 -9.60 15.54 10.50
CA ALA A 216 -10.96 15.95 10.82
C ALA A 216 -11.04 17.36 11.44
N VAL A 217 -10.14 17.69 12.37
CA VAL A 217 -10.05 19.03 12.95
C VAL A 217 -9.71 20.08 11.88
N ALA A 218 -8.77 19.77 10.98
CA ALA A 218 -8.42 20.66 9.88
C ALA A 218 -9.60 20.90 8.94
N ALA A 219 -10.30 19.84 8.51
CA ALA A 219 -11.48 19.96 7.66
C ALA A 219 -12.62 20.72 8.34
N PHE A 220 -12.87 20.47 9.62
CA PHE A 220 -13.85 21.20 10.43
C PHE A 220 -13.52 22.69 10.55
N ALA A 221 -12.26 23.02 10.85
CA ALA A 221 -11.82 24.40 10.95
C ALA A 221 -11.96 25.13 9.60
N LEU A 222 -11.53 24.50 8.50
CA LEU A 222 -11.66 25.08 7.15
C LEU A 222 -13.11 25.28 6.74
N ALA A 223 -13.98 24.30 6.96
CA ALA A 223 -15.41 24.42 6.65
C ALA A 223 -16.04 25.61 7.40
N LYS A 224 -15.71 25.77 8.67
CA LYS A 224 -16.20 26.87 9.51
C LYS A 224 -15.63 28.24 9.14
N LEU A 225 -14.44 28.30 8.54
CA LEU A 225 -13.84 29.56 8.07
C LEU A 225 -14.46 30.06 6.76
N VAL A 226 -14.97 29.15 5.92
CA VAL A 226 -15.54 29.47 4.60
C VAL A 226 -17.05 29.64 4.64
N SER A 227 -17.72 29.08 5.65
CA SER A 227 -19.16 29.26 5.91
C SER A 227 -19.49 30.59 6.56
#